data_AF-A0A9P4P8E1-F1
#
_entry.id   AF-A0A9P4P8E1-F1
#
_cell.length_a   1.000
_cell.length_b   1.000
_cell.length_c   1.000
_cell.angle_alpha   90.00
_cell.angle_beta   90.00
_cell.angle_gamma   90.00
#
_symmetry.space_group_name_H-M   'P 1'
#
loop_
_entity.id
_entity.type
_entity.pdbx_description
1 polymer ?
#
loop_
_entity_poly.entity_id
_entity_poly.type
_entity_poly.pdbx_seq_one_letter_code
_entity_poly.pdbx_strand_id
1 'polypeptide(L)'
;MSSIVGRTALRAAPRLRTPQLPRRWNSSVSSDASTAGQNDRQAGKDALKAGAKRDPELYVLLAIMSGIFGVAGWHFSRSPTSASSERSVSQAPNSKPWEEGGGEGKYQYHPGGDTSAPKKDAPSALNVVIIPNVTLPKELHEAYNKWGKDGY
;
A
#
# COMPACT_ATOMS: atom_id res chain seq x y z
N MET A 1 20.41 -68.20 47.63
CA MET A 1 20.50 -68.58 46.21
C MET A 1 19.60 -67.63 45.43
N SER A 2 20.20 -66.64 44.77
CA SER A 2 20.35 -66.57 43.30
C SER A 2 19.09 -65.99 42.65
N SER A 3 19.08 -64.69 42.30
CA SER A 3 19.50 -64.12 40.99
C SER A 3 18.41 -64.35 39.92
N ILE A 4 17.77 -63.36 39.28
CA ILE A 4 18.22 -62.48 38.19
C ILE A 4 17.00 -61.58 37.86
N VAL A 5 16.97 -60.30 38.23
CA VAL A 5 17.16 -59.10 37.38
C VAL A 5 17.00 -59.30 35.86
N GLY A 6 15.85 -58.90 35.31
CA GLY A 6 15.67 -58.60 33.89
C GLY A 6 15.18 -57.16 33.70
N ARG A 7 16.10 -56.26 33.39
CA ARG A 7 15.85 -54.83 33.10
C ARG A 7 15.42 -54.68 31.64
N THR A 8 14.31 -54.01 31.36
CA THR A 8 14.06 -53.36 30.07
C THR A 8 13.55 -51.95 30.32
N ALA A 9 14.45 -50.98 30.18
CA ALA A 9 14.15 -49.56 30.31
C ALA A 9 13.65 -49.03 28.97
N LEU A 10 12.34 -48.78 28.86
CA LEU A 10 11.79 -47.93 27.81
C LEU A 10 12.08 -46.47 28.19
N ARG A 11 13.18 -45.94 27.67
CA ARG A 11 13.53 -44.52 27.80
C ARG A 11 12.62 -43.70 26.88
N ALA A 12 11.54 -43.15 27.43
CA ALA A 12 10.72 -42.16 26.74
C ALA A 12 11.52 -40.86 26.56
N ALA A 13 11.69 -40.41 25.31
CA ALA A 13 12.26 -39.10 25.00
C ALA A 13 11.21 -38.00 25.27
N PRO A 14 11.59 -36.84 25.85
CA PRO A 14 10.66 -35.74 26.05
C PRO A 14 10.39 -35.04 24.71
N ARG A 15 9.11 -34.85 24.38
CA ARG A 15 8.67 -34.07 23.21
C ARG A 15 8.95 -32.59 23.46
N LEU A 16 9.75 -31.98 22.59
CA LEU A 16 9.96 -30.53 22.54
C LEU A 16 8.62 -29.83 22.23
N ARG A 17 8.09 -29.11 23.21
CA ARG A 17 6.88 -28.29 23.06
C ARG A 17 7.31 -26.90 22.59
N THR A 18 7.05 -26.56 21.34
CA THR A 18 7.19 -25.19 20.83
C THR A 18 6.23 -24.26 21.58
N PRO A 19 6.68 -23.16 22.20
CA PRO A 19 5.78 -22.20 22.81
C PRO A 19 4.97 -21.49 21.71
N GLN A 20 3.65 -21.62 21.78
CA GLN A 20 2.75 -20.79 20.97
C GLN A 20 2.80 -19.37 21.53
N LEU A 21 3.43 -18.45 20.80
CA LEU A 21 3.31 -17.02 21.05
C LEU A 21 1.87 -16.59 20.69
N PRO A 22 1.08 -16.01 21.60
CA PRO A 22 -0.23 -15.48 21.26
C PRO A 22 -0.06 -14.27 20.35
N ARG A 23 -0.34 -14.45 19.05
CA ARG A 23 -0.54 -13.36 18.09
C ARG A 23 -1.87 -12.66 18.44
N ARG A 24 -1.86 -11.72 19.38
CA ARG A 24 -3.02 -10.88 19.71
C ARG A 24 -3.08 -9.69 18.76
N TRP A 25 -3.75 -9.89 17.63
CA TRP A 25 -4.44 -8.80 16.94
C TRP A 25 -5.78 -8.60 17.65
N ASN A 26 -5.87 -7.60 18.53
CA ASN A 26 -7.11 -7.31 19.26
C ASN A 26 -7.61 -5.91 18.91
N SER A 27 -8.44 -5.85 17.87
CA SER A 27 -9.37 -4.77 17.62
C SER A 27 -10.59 -4.93 18.53
N SER A 28 -10.46 -4.56 19.80
CA SER A 28 -11.62 -4.28 20.64
C SER A 28 -11.24 -3.23 21.69
N VAL A 29 -11.76 -2.02 21.47
CA VAL A 29 -11.76 -0.92 22.42
C VAL A 29 -12.65 -1.36 23.59
N SER A 30 -12.03 -1.84 24.66
CA SER A 30 -12.61 -1.84 26.00
C SER A 30 -11.93 -0.74 26.83
N SER A 31 -12.69 -0.04 27.66
CA SER A 31 -12.20 1.03 28.54
C SER A 31 -11.11 0.57 29.54
N ASP A 32 -10.96 -0.74 29.77
CA ASP A 32 -9.81 -1.30 30.51
C ASP A 32 -8.55 -1.47 29.64
N ALA A 33 -8.70 -1.66 28.32
CA ALA A 33 -7.57 -1.66 27.39
C ALA A 33 -6.97 -0.25 27.23
N SER A 34 -7.75 0.82 27.45
CA SER A 34 -7.20 2.17 27.52
C SER A 34 -6.32 2.38 28.74
N THR A 35 -6.64 1.81 29.91
CA THR A 35 -5.84 1.96 31.13
C THR A 35 -4.59 1.08 31.09
N ALA A 36 -4.72 -0.19 30.67
CA ALA A 36 -3.57 -1.09 30.47
C ALA A 36 -2.62 -0.54 29.38
N GLY A 37 -3.16 -0.11 28.25
CA GLY A 37 -2.36 0.52 27.18
C GLY A 37 -1.82 1.91 27.56
N GLN A 38 -2.41 2.60 28.53
CA GLN A 38 -1.83 3.84 29.08
C GLN A 38 -0.68 3.54 30.03
N ASN A 39 -0.81 2.52 30.88
CA ASN A 39 0.25 2.06 31.79
C ASN A 39 1.46 1.53 31.00
N ASP A 40 1.24 0.76 29.94
CA ASP A 40 2.33 0.28 29.07
C ASP A 40 3.02 1.44 28.33
N ARG A 41 2.25 2.43 27.85
CA ARG A 41 2.82 3.65 27.27
C ARG A 41 3.58 4.47 28.29
N GLN A 42 3.13 4.53 29.54
CA GLN A 42 3.79 5.26 30.60
C GLN A 42 5.10 4.57 31.01
N ALA A 43 5.08 3.24 31.19
CA ALA A 43 6.27 2.42 31.42
C ALA A 43 7.28 2.56 30.27
N GLY A 44 6.81 2.58 29.01
CA GLY A 44 7.65 2.84 27.85
C GLY A 44 8.27 4.24 27.87
N LYS A 45 7.51 5.28 28.23
CA LYS A 45 8.04 6.65 28.37
C LYS A 45 9.08 6.75 29.49
N ASP A 46 8.87 6.08 30.61
CA ASP A 46 9.78 6.13 31.74
C ASP A 46 11.06 5.35 31.46
N ALA A 47 10.98 4.22 30.76
CA ALA A 47 12.14 3.50 30.24
C ALA A 47 12.95 4.34 29.23
N LEU A 48 12.27 5.04 28.31
CA LEU A 48 12.91 5.94 27.35
C LEU A 48 13.58 7.14 28.05
N LYS A 49 12.93 7.72 29.06
CA LYS A 49 13.53 8.80 29.87
C LYS A 49 14.73 8.31 30.67
N ALA A 50 14.66 7.09 31.23
CA ALA A 50 15.77 6.49 31.97
C ALA A 50 16.98 6.22 31.04
N GLY A 51 16.72 5.72 29.83
CA GLY A 51 17.75 5.53 28.80
C GLY A 51 18.37 6.85 28.33
N ALA A 52 17.54 7.84 28.00
CA ALA A 52 18.01 9.13 27.50
C ALA A 52 18.76 9.98 28.55
N LYS A 53 18.44 9.83 29.84
CA LYS A 53 19.21 10.46 30.93
C LYS A 53 20.59 9.84 31.12
N ARG A 54 20.75 8.56 30.76
CA ARG A 54 21.99 7.81 30.93
C ARG A 54 22.98 8.13 29.81
N ASP A 55 22.46 8.23 28.57
CA ASP A 55 23.26 8.50 27.37
C ASP A 55 22.71 9.74 26.63
N PRO A 56 23.30 10.93 26.83
CA PRO A 56 22.78 12.16 26.22
C PRO A 56 22.84 12.16 24.68
N GLU A 57 23.65 11.29 24.09
CA GLU A 57 23.75 11.09 22.64
C GLU A 57 22.44 10.57 22.03
N LEU A 58 21.59 9.89 22.81
CA LEU A 58 20.29 9.43 22.36
C LEU A 58 19.34 10.57 21.99
N TYR A 59 19.49 11.76 22.59
CA TYR A 59 18.73 12.95 22.18
C TYR A 59 19.12 13.45 20.80
N VAL A 60 20.42 13.39 20.48
CA VAL A 60 20.94 13.78 19.16
C VAL A 60 20.45 12.80 18.10
N LEU A 61 20.51 11.50 18.39
CA LEU A 61 19.98 10.46 17.50
C LEU A 61 18.46 10.62 17.27
N LEU A 62 17.70 10.89 18.33
CA LEU A 62 16.26 11.13 18.24
C LEU A 62 15.94 12.36 17.38
N ALA A 63 16.71 13.44 17.52
CA ALA A 63 16.54 14.63 16.70
C ALA A 63 16.77 14.34 15.21
N ILE A 64 17.82 13.59 14.87
CA ILE A 64 18.13 13.23 13.47
C ILE A 64 17.06 12.31 12.89
N MET A 65 16.66 11.26 13.61
CA MET A 65 15.63 10.33 13.15
C MET A 65 14.29 11.03 12.95
N SER A 66 13.84 11.82 13.93
CA SER A 66 12.59 12.59 13.82
C SER A 66 12.63 13.63 12.69
N GLY A 67 13.78 14.25 12.44
CA GLY A 67 13.99 15.14 11.29
C GLY A 67 13.82 14.41 9.95
N ILE A 68 14.51 13.28 9.75
CA ILE A 68 14.43 12.51 8.50
C ILE A 68 13.02 11.97 8.27
N PHE A 69 12.40 11.36 9.28
CA PHE A 69 11.04 10.85 9.17
C PHE A 69 10.00 11.98 9.01
N GLY A 70 10.23 13.15 9.60
CA GLY A 70 9.37 14.32 9.43
C GLY A 70 9.41 14.87 8.00
N VAL A 71 10.61 15.02 7.42
CA VAL A 71 10.78 15.48 6.03
C VAL A 71 10.20 14.45 5.06
N ALA A 72 10.49 13.16 5.27
CA ALA A 72 9.91 12.10 4.46
C ALA A 72 8.38 12.11 4.57
N GLY A 73 7.82 12.13 5.78
CA GLY A 73 6.39 12.18 6.01
C GLY A 73 5.72 13.40 5.38
N TRP A 74 6.36 14.57 5.45
CA TRP A 74 5.88 15.78 4.77
C TRP A 74 5.90 15.63 3.25
N HIS A 75 6.96 15.07 2.68
CA HIS A 75 7.08 14.82 1.26
C HIS A 75 6.02 13.81 0.77
N PHE A 76 5.82 12.71 1.49
CA PHE A 76 4.77 11.72 1.19
C PHE A 76 3.35 12.25 1.41
N SER A 77 3.15 13.19 2.34
CA SER A 77 1.85 13.85 2.54
C SER A 77 1.51 14.82 1.41
N ARG A 78 2.50 15.54 0.86
CA ARG A 78 2.31 16.44 -0.30
C ARG A 78 2.23 15.70 -1.62
N SER A 79 2.93 14.57 -1.72
CA SER A 79 2.97 13.73 -2.92
C SER A 79 2.35 12.39 -2.56
N PRO A 80 1.01 12.30 -2.45
CA PRO A 80 0.37 11.00 -2.32
C PRO A 80 0.84 10.18 -3.51
N THR A 81 1.57 9.10 -3.24
CA THR A 81 2.04 8.18 -4.26
C THR A 81 0.81 7.57 -4.91
N SER A 82 0.28 8.22 -5.95
CA SER A 82 -0.83 7.70 -6.71
C SER A 82 -0.35 6.40 -7.34
N ALA A 83 -1.05 5.31 -7.07
CA ALA A 83 -0.70 3.97 -7.55
C ALA A 83 -0.89 3.80 -9.07
N SER A 84 -1.20 4.87 -9.80
CA SER A 84 -1.41 4.82 -11.25
C SER A 84 -0.12 5.19 -11.98
N SER A 85 0.29 4.34 -12.92
CA SER A 85 1.35 4.64 -13.90
C SER A 85 0.88 5.60 -14.99
N GLU A 86 -0.29 6.22 -14.83
CA GLU A 86 -0.80 7.23 -15.75
C GLU A 86 0.03 8.51 -15.65
N ARG A 87 0.65 8.88 -16.77
CA ARG A 87 1.27 10.19 -16.90
C ARG A 87 0.15 11.20 -17.05
N SER A 88 0.09 12.21 -16.17
CA SER A 88 -0.83 13.33 -16.36
C SER A 88 -0.44 14.05 -17.65
N VAL A 89 -1.28 13.93 -18.67
CA VAL A 89 -1.11 14.64 -19.92
C VAL A 89 -1.75 16.01 -19.75
N SER A 90 -1.02 17.07 -20.03
CA SER A 90 -1.54 18.43 -19.96
C SER A 90 -2.68 18.61 -20.98
N GLN A 91 -3.90 18.74 -20.46
CA GLN A 91 -5.05 19.14 -21.26
C GLN A 91 -4.81 20.56 -21.79
N ALA A 92 -5.18 20.80 -23.05
CA ALA A 92 -5.07 22.13 -23.62
C ALA A 92 -6.12 23.06 -22.98
N PRO A 93 -5.80 24.34 -22.69
CA PRO A 93 -6.78 25.30 -22.18
C PRO A 93 -7.99 25.39 -23.12
N ASN A 94 -9.20 25.42 -22.55
CA ASN A 94 -10.49 25.47 -23.24
C ASN A 94 -10.80 24.31 -24.21
N SER A 95 -9.99 23.25 -24.23
CA SER A 95 -10.22 22.08 -25.10
C SER A 95 -11.30 21.11 -24.61
N LYS A 96 -12.12 21.55 -23.67
CA LYS A 96 -13.26 20.76 -23.21
C LYS A 96 -14.32 20.80 -24.31
N PRO A 97 -14.93 19.66 -24.66
CA PRO A 97 -15.91 19.58 -25.75
C PRO A 97 -17.09 20.55 -25.61
N TRP A 98 -17.47 20.88 -24.38
CA TRP A 98 -18.55 21.83 -24.09
C TRP A 98 -18.14 23.31 -24.14
N GLU A 99 -16.85 23.63 -24.21
CA GLU A 99 -16.34 25.02 -24.25
C GLU A 99 -16.07 25.50 -25.69
N GLU A 100 -15.55 24.64 -26.58
CA GLU A 100 -15.22 24.99 -27.97
C GLU A 100 -16.32 24.60 -29.00
N GLY A 101 -17.15 23.59 -28.73
CA GLY A 101 -17.99 22.95 -29.77
C GLY A 101 -19.41 22.55 -29.34
N GLY A 102 -19.96 23.12 -28.27
CA GLY A 102 -21.35 22.86 -27.87
C GLY A 102 -21.63 21.43 -27.38
N GLY A 103 -20.60 20.67 -27.01
CA GLY A 103 -20.72 19.31 -26.44
C GLY A 103 -20.34 18.18 -27.40
N GLU A 104 -20.03 18.48 -28.67
CA GLU A 104 -19.57 17.51 -29.66
C GLU A 104 -18.07 17.70 -29.91
N GLY A 105 -17.23 16.79 -29.41
CA GLY A 105 -15.78 16.86 -29.60
C GLY A 105 -14.99 15.93 -28.68
N LYS A 106 -13.75 15.62 -29.05
CA LYS A 106 -12.78 14.94 -28.17
C LYS A 106 -12.00 15.98 -27.37
N TYR A 107 -11.53 15.61 -26.18
CA TYR A 107 -10.56 16.44 -25.46
C TYR A 107 -9.30 16.61 -26.29
N GLN A 108 -8.67 17.78 -26.22
CA GLN A 108 -7.38 18.02 -26.87
C GLN A 108 -6.27 18.17 -25.84
N TYR A 109 -5.06 17.78 -26.23
CA TYR A 109 -3.90 17.85 -25.36
C TYR A 109 -2.66 18.31 -26.11
N HIS A 110 -1.70 18.83 -25.34
CA HIS A 110 -0.38 19.15 -25.85
C HIS A 110 0.54 17.93 -25.70
N PRO A 111 1.10 17.39 -26.80
CA PRO A 111 2.00 16.25 -26.72
C PRO A 111 3.22 16.62 -25.86
N GLY A 112 3.56 15.75 -24.90
CA GLY A 112 4.73 15.94 -24.04
C GLY A 112 4.63 17.04 -22.98
N GLY A 113 3.48 17.73 -22.85
CA GLY A 113 3.36 18.84 -21.90
C GLY A 113 3.71 20.22 -22.48
N ASP A 114 4.08 20.29 -23.75
CA ASP A 114 4.57 21.52 -24.38
C ASP A 114 3.42 22.35 -24.98
N THR A 115 3.10 23.47 -24.34
CA THR A 115 2.02 24.37 -24.75
C THR A 115 2.28 25.06 -26.10
N SER A 116 3.52 25.04 -26.60
CA SER A 116 3.87 25.57 -27.92
C SER A 116 3.61 24.60 -29.07
N ALA A 117 3.46 23.30 -28.77
CA ALA A 117 3.16 22.27 -29.75
C ALA A 117 1.68 22.28 -30.15
N PRO A 118 1.33 21.90 -31.40
CA PRO A 118 -0.06 21.87 -31.86
C PRO A 118 -0.90 20.90 -31.01
N LYS A 119 -2.13 21.33 -30.69
CA LYS A 119 -3.12 20.53 -29.96
C LYS A 119 -3.44 19.26 -30.76
N LYS A 120 -3.46 18.10 -30.09
CA LYS A 120 -3.87 16.82 -30.67
C LYS A 120 -5.12 16.29 -30.00
N ASP A 121 -5.99 15.66 -30.77
CA ASP A 121 -7.18 15.00 -30.25
C ASP A 121 -6.80 13.78 -29.41
N ALA A 122 -7.46 13.64 -28.26
CA ALA A 122 -7.31 12.48 -27.39
C ALA A 122 -7.77 11.21 -28.13
N PRO A 123 -7.05 10.08 -28.00
CA PRO A 123 -7.41 8.84 -28.69
C PRO A 123 -8.83 8.34 -28.32
N SER A 124 -9.31 8.55 -27.08
CA SER A 124 -10.71 8.31 -26.69
C SER A 124 -11.13 9.17 -25.49
N ALA A 125 -12.44 9.42 -25.36
CA ALA A 125 -13.02 10.23 -24.26
C ALA A 125 -13.15 9.48 -22.92
N LEU A 126 -12.93 8.16 -22.89
CA LEU A 126 -13.01 7.32 -21.70
C LEU A 126 -11.91 6.25 -21.76
N ASN A 127 -11.35 5.95 -20.58
CA ASN A 127 -10.42 4.85 -20.32
C ASN A 127 -10.85 3.57 -21.06
N VAL A 128 -9.98 3.02 -21.91
CA VAL A 128 -10.21 1.70 -22.52
C VAL A 128 -9.46 0.67 -21.71
N VAL A 129 -10.19 -0.10 -20.90
CA VAL A 129 -9.63 -1.25 -20.18
C VAL A 129 -9.83 -2.50 -21.06
N ILE A 130 -8.73 -3.03 -21.59
CA ILE A 130 -8.74 -4.29 -22.36
C ILE A 130 -8.58 -5.44 -21.37
N ILE A 131 -9.60 -6.30 -21.26
CA ILE A 131 -9.55 -7.49 -20.41
C ILE A 131 -9.25 -8.71 -21.30
N PRO A 132 -8.03 -9.28 -21.24
CA PRO A 132 -7.71 -10.48 -22.01
C PRO A 132 -8.38 -11.72 -21.42
N ASN A 133 -8.64 -12.73 -22.26
CA ASN A 133 -9.05 -14.08 -21.86
C ASN A 133 -10.34 -14.16 -21.03
N VAL A 134 -11.40 -13.52 -21.51
CA VAL A 134 -12.74 -13.61 -20.94
C VAL A 134 -13.56 -14.69 -21.66
N THR A 135 -14.23 -15.56 -20.91
CA THR A 135 -15.14 -16.59 -21.45
C THR A 135 -16.52 -15.96 -21.69
N LEU A 136 -16.68 -15.24 -22.80
CA LEU A 136 -17.99 -14.72 -23.22
C LEU A 136 -18.65 -15.68 -24.21
N PRO A 137 -20.00 -15.77 -24.21
CA PRO A 137 -20.75 -16.36 -25.31
C PRO A 137 -20.35 -15.75 -26.67
N LYS A 138 -20.36 -16.56 -27.73
CA LYS A 138 -19.88 -16.18 -29.06
C LYS A 138 -20.51 -14.89 -29.59
N GLU A 139 -21.81 -14.71 -29.38
CA GLU A 139 -22.56 -13.53 -29.82
C GLU A 139 -22.02 -12.24 -29.19
N LEU A 140 -21.73 -12.27 -27.89
CA LEU A 140 -21.18 -11.10 -27.17
C LEU A 140 -19.70 -10.89 -27.49
N HIS A 141 -18.95 -11.98 -27.72
CA HIS A 141 -17.56 -11.89 -28.15
C HIS A 141 -17.45 -11.16 -29.49
N GLU A 142 -18.22 -11.56 -30.51
CA GLU A 142 -18.18 -10.91 -31.82
C GLU A 142 -18.68 -9.46 -31.79
N ALA A 143 -19.67 -9.14 -30.96
CA ALA A 143 -20.20 -7.78 -30.82
C ALA A 143 -19.19 -6.81 -30.19
N TYR A 144 -18.58 -7.18 -29.06
CA TYR A 144 -17.72 -6.28 -28.28
C TYR A 144 -16.22 -6.43 -28.56
N ASN A 145 -15.80 -7.44 -29.33
CA ASN A 145 -14.40 -7.57 -29.74
C ASN A 145 -14.02 -6.46 -30.72
N LYS A 146 -12.94 -5.76 -30.38
CA LYS A 146 -12.33 -4.69 -31.18
C LYS A 146 -11.10 -5.18 -31.95
N TRP A 147 -10.52 -6.31 -31.59
CA TRP A 147 -9.35 -6.87 -32.26
C TRP A 147 -9.73 -7.45 -33.63
N GLY A 148 -9.06 -6.97 -34.68
CA GLY A 148 -9.22 -7.48 -36.05
C GLY A 148 -10.36 -6.83 -36.86
N LYS A 149 -10.92 -5.71 -36.41
CA LYS A 149 -11.89 -4.91 -37.17
C LYS A 149 -11.24 -3.62 -37.68
N ASP A 150 -11.46 -3.28 -38.93
CA ASP A 150 -10.88 -2.06 -39.52
C ASP A 150 -11.46 -0.80 -38.85
N GLY A 151 -10.57 0.07 -38.37
CA GLY A 151 -10.92 1.37 -37.77
C GLY A 151 -10.89 1.46 -36.24
N TYR A 152 -10.33 0.46 -35.53
CA TYR A 152 -10.05 0.50 -34.09
C TYR A 152 -8.59 0.18 -33.77
#